data_AF-A0A2Z3UPS3-F1
#
_entry.id   AF-A0A2Z3UPS3-F1
#
_cell.length_a   1.000
_cell.length_b   1.000
_cell.length_c   1.000
_cell.angle_alpha   90.00
_cell.angle_beta   90.00
_cell.angle_gamma   90.00
#
_symmetry.space_group_name_H-M   'P 1'
#
loop_
_entity.id
_entity.type
_entity.pdbx_description
1 polymer ?
#
loop_
_entity_poly.entity_id
_entity_poly.type
_entity_poly.pdbx_seq_one_letter_code
_entity_poly.pdbx_strand_id
1 'polypeptide(L)'
;MTRKPEDPEVVRSPGDPGVTGRSGNPDARRASGGPGAARTSRGLGAAGAPGDLGEFAFYPWLLLAYPPASDLVEGAVRPAGPALLCLALFVVLYLLSIALSFRGRPRTAAGALAALVLVTFLMLAGFAEHWFHLAPLMTIACGVVLRGRAVYAVLTVLTVVLAAAMWRNGSSWQNISLAVWGTVAGGLVVSIVLKLFSVIAELQETREQLAHAAVAEERLRFSRDLHDLLGHTLSVMVVKAEAVRRLAPHDAEATARQAADIEAIGREALTGVRGAVTGYRGHGLAAELASARTALADAGITAAVTVPGVRPAPEVDALLGWAVREGVTNVVRHSGARTCEISLKGTVLEIRDDGRGSGGSAFGNGLRGLAERAVALGGTLETREGDGFLLRMTIP
;
A
#
# COMPACT_ATOMS: atom_id res chain seq x y z
N MET A 1 56.48 21.04 16.05
CA MET A 1 56.94 21.58 17.35
C MET A 1 55.80 22.42 17.91
N THR A 2 54.86 21.80 18.62
CA THR A 2 54.82 21.66 20.09
C THR A 2 54.52 22.98 20.83
N ARG A 3 53.26 23.14 21.28
CA ARG A 3 52.93 23.36 22.70
C ARG A 3 51.43 23.23 22.96
N LYS A 4 51.13 22.35 23.92
CA LYS A 4 49.87 22.12 24.65
C LYS A 4 49.83 23.07 25.86
N PRO A 5 48.64 23.44 26.35
CA PRO A 5 48.33 23.34 27.79
C PRO A 5 46.97 22.65 27.97
N GLU A 6 46.86 21.53 28.67
CA GLU A 6 46.63 21.35 30.13
C GLU A 6 45.23 21.77 30.61
N ASP A 7 44.60 20.81 31.31
CA ASP A 7 43.21 20.68 31.74
C ASP A 7 42.71 21.76 32.71
N PRO A 8 41.42 21.70 33.08
CA PRO A 8 41.18 21.40 34.49
C PRO A 8 40.19 20.24 34.73
N GLU A 9 40.57 19.41 35.71
CA GLU A 9 39.74 18.44 36.43
C GLU A 9 38.44 19.05 36.95
N VAL A 10 37.33 18.30 36.82
CA VAL A 10 36.23 18.36 37.81
C VAL A 10 35.71 16.94 38.09
N VAL A 11 36.19 16.40 39.21
CA VAL A 11 35.45 15.73 40.31
C VAL A 11 34.41 14.66 39.94
N ARG A 12 34.77 13.40 40.19
CA ARG A 12 33.86 12.29 40.52
C ARG A 12 33.84 12.06 42.05
N SER A 13 32.67 11.80 42.60
CA SER A 13 32.43 10.92 43.78
C SER A 13 30.92 10.87 44.12
N PRO A 14 30.43 9.91 44.93
CA PRO A 14 30.61 8.46 44.89
C PRO A 14 29.24 7.72 44.97
N GLY A 15 29.25 6.40 44.74
CA GLY A 15 28.04 5.57 44.79
C GLY A 15 27.58 5.19 46.21
N ASP A 16 26.44 4.51 46.27
CA ASP A 16 26.11 3.54 47.32
C ASP A 16 25.14 2.45 46.75
N PRO A 17 25.14 1.21 47.28
CA PRO A 17 24.79 -0.02 46.56
C PRO A 17 23.43 -0.63 46.92
N GLY A 18 22.97 -1.54 46.04
CA GLY A 18 22.35 -2.82 46.39
C GLY A 18 21.00 -2.83 47.12
N VAL A 19 19.92 -3.19 46.40
CA VAL A 19 18.86 -4.07 46.94
C VAL A 19 18.36 -5.02 45.85
N THR A 20 18.74 -6.29 46.00
CA THR A 20 18.08 -7.46 45.42
C THR A 20 16.78 -7.75 46.17
N GLY A 21 15.67 -8.02 45.45
CA GLY A 21 14.39 -8.36 46.07
C GLY A 21 13.43 -9.09 45.13
N ARG A 22 13.59 -10.41 45.05
CA ARG A 22 12.68 -11.41 44.46
C ARG A 22 11.31 -11.37 45.17
N SER A 23 10.20 -11.32 44.43
CA SER A 23 8.89 -11.89 44.83
C SER A 23 7.86 -11.71 43.71
N GLY A 24 7.44 -12.81 43.06
CA GLY A 24 6.41 -12.80 42.03
C GLY A 24 6.06 -14.22 41.58
N ASN A 25 5.19 -14.86 42.34
CA ASN A 25 4.66 -16.22 42.20
C ASN A 25 4.09 -16.54 40.79
N PRO A 26 4.40 -17.70 40.17
CA PRO A 26 3.84 -18.12 38.90
C PRO A 26 2.72 -19.15 39.12
N ASP A 27 1.52 -18.74 39.50
CA ASP A 27 0.35 -19.63 39.47
C ASP A 27 -0.96 -18.83 39.52
N ALA A 28 -1.39 -18.35 38.34
CA ALA A 28 -2.78 -17.97 38.11
C ALA A 28 -3.02 -17.79 36.61
N ARG A 29 -3.50 -18.85 35.95
CA ARG A 29 -4.56 -18.84 34.91
C ARG A 29 -4.50 -20.13 34.07
N ARG A 30 -5.01 -21.21 34.65
CA ARG A 30 -5.75 -22.24 33.92
C ARG A 30 -7.17 -22.24 34.46
N ALA A 31 -8.15 -21.95 33.60
CA ALA A 31 -9.49 -22.55 33.56
C ALA A 31 -10.51 -21.59 32.92
N SER A 32 -10.76 -21.79 31.62
CA SER A 32 -12.12 -21.81 31.03
C SER A 32 -11.97 -22.10 29.54
N GLY A 33 -11.90 -23.39 29.22
CA GLY A 33 -11.93 -23.91 27.87
C GLY A 33 -13.26 -24.62 27.61
N GLY A 34 -13.87 -24.27 26.48
CA GLY A 34 -14.75 -25.12 25.66
C GLY A 34 -16.23 -24.73 25.60
N PRO A 35 -16.98 -25.15 24.57
CA PRO A 35 -16.59 -25.40 23.17
C PRO A 35 -17.63 -24.90 22.13
N GLY A 36 -17.24 -24.75 20.86
CA GLY A 36 -18.18 -24.90 19.74
C GLY A 36 -18.38 -23.69 18.83
N ALA A 37 -17.69 -23.71 17.67
CA ALA A 37 -18.25 -23.38 16.35
C ALA A 37 -17.18 -23.59 15.27
N ALA A 38 -16.65 -24.81 15.17
CA ALA A 38 -16.00 -25.26 13.95
C ALA A 38 -17.10 -25.75 13.00
N ARG A 39 -17.47 -24.93 12.01
CA ARG A 39 -18.24 -25.40 10.85
C ARG A 39 -17.86 -24.63 9.59
N THR A 40 -17.03 -25.31 8.79
CA THR A 40 -17.22 -25.48 7.34
C THR A 40 -17.29 -24.22 6.47
N SER A 41 -16.13 -23.80 5.98
CA SER A 41 -15.99 -23.28 4.62
C SER A 41 -14.97 -24.14 3.86
N ARG A 42 -15.40 -25.35 3.50
CA ARG A 42 -14.72 -26.22 2.53
C ARG A 42 -15.50 -26.13 1.24
N GLY A 43 -14.82 -25.72 0.17
CA GLY A 43 -15.28 -25.92 -1.20
C GLY A 43 -15.76 -24.68 -1.93
N LEU A 44 -14.82 -23.97 -2.56
CA LEU A 44 -14.90 -23.57 -3.97
C LEU A 44 -13.47 -23.20 -4.40
N GLY A 45 -13.00 -23.90 -5.43
CA GLY A 45 -11.60 -24.06 -5.82
C GLY A 45 -10.75 -22.78 -5.77
N ALA A 46 -9.86 -22.73 -4.79
CA ALA A 46 -8.60 -22.02 -4.94
C ALA A 46 -7.75 -22.85 -5.91
N ALA A 47 -7.83 -22.52 -7.20
CA ALA A 47 -6.73 -22.79 -8.11
C ALA A 47 -5.47 -22.21 -7.46
N GLY A 48 -4.46 -23.07 -7.27
CA GLY A 48 -3.35 -22.87 -6.35
C GLY A 48 -2.71 -21.47 -6.42
N ALA A 49 -2.40 -20.93 -5.25
CA ALA A 49 -1.56 -19.76 -5.17
C ALA A 49 -0.24 -20.03 -5.94
N PRO A 50 0.36 -19.05 -6.62
CA PRO A 50 1.58 -19.23 -7.41
C PRO A 50 2.82 -19.70 -6.62
N GLY A 51 2.70 -19.96 -5.31
CA GLY A 51 3.71 -20.61 -4.47
C GLY A 51 3.64 -22.15 -4.45
N ASP A 52 2.50 -22.78 -4.77
CA ASP A 52 2.33 -24.25 -4.66
C ASP A 52 3.04 -25.03 -5.77
N LEU A 53 3.46 -24.36 -6.85
CA LEU A 53 4.25 -24.95 -7.93
C LEU A 53 5.75 -24.99 -7.63
N GLY A 54 6.19 -24.48 -6.46
CA GLY A 54 7.58 -24.16 -6.13
C GLY A 54 8.62 -25.22 -6.50
N GLU A 55 8.61 -26.39 -5.85
CA GLU A 55 9.56 -27.47 -6.16
C GLU A 55 9.12 -28.32 -7.36
N PHE A 56 7.80 -28.45 -7.59
CA PHE A 56 7.22 -29.28 -8.64
C PHE A 56 7.51 -28.77 -10.05
N ALA A 57 7.74 -27.45 -10.21
CA ALA A 57 8.14 -26.84 -11.48
C ALA A 57 9.46 -27.39 -12.05
N PHE A 58 10.30 -28.01 -11.20
CA PHE A 58 11.60 -28.55 -11.59
C PHE A 58 11.56 -30.03 -11.99
N TYR A 59 10.52 -30.78 -11.63
CA TYR A 59 10.47 -32.22 -11.91
C TYR A 59 10.32 -32.56 -13.41
N PRO A 60 9.53 -31.81 -14.22
CA PRO A 60 9.45 -32.06 -15.66
C PRO A 60 10.80 -31.97 -16.38
N TRP A 61 11.76 -31.22 -15.84
CA TRP A 61 13.08 -31.10 -16.44
C TRP A 61 13.87 -32.41 -16.43
N LEU A 62 13.51 -33.38 -15.58
CA LEU A 62 14.11 -34.73 -15.60
C LEU A 62 13.96 -35.44 -16.95
N LEU A 63 13.05 -34.99 -17.82
CA LEU A 63 12.97 -35.45 -19.21
C LEU A 63 14.30 -35.24 -19.98
N LEU A 64 15.14 -34.28 -19.57
CA LEU A 64 16.49 -34.10 -20.14
C LEU A 64 17.46 -35.26 -19.81
N ALA A 65 17.12 -36.14 -18.86
CA ALA A 65 17.87 -37.37 -18.59
C ALA A 65 17.49 -38.51 -19.56
N TYR A 66 16.60 -38.28 -20.53
CA TYR A 66 16.20 -39.29 -21.51
C TYR A 66 17.36 -39.83 -22.36
N PRO A 67 18.23 -39.01 -22.99
CA PRO A 67 19.33 -39.52 -23.83
C PRO A 67 20.29 -40.49 -23.11
N PRO A 68 20.80 -40.21 -21.89
CA PRO A 68 21.63 -41.19 -21.18
C PRO A 68 20.84 -42.42 -20.73
N ALA A 69 19.52 -42.29 -20.48
CA ALA A 69 18.68 -43.43 -20.16
C ALA A 69 18.44 -44.33 -21.38
N SER A 70 18.28 -43.76 -22.59
CA SER A 70 18.15 -44.55 -23.82
C SER A 70 19.43 -45.31 -24.14
N ASP A 71 20.61 -44.71 -23.98
CA ASP A 71 21.90 -45.38 -24.20
C ASP A 71 22.09 -46.63 -23.30
N LEU A 72 21.56 -46.58 -22.08
CA LEU A 72 21.55 -47.68 -21.12
C LEU A 72 20.63 -48.83 -21.57
N VAL A 73 19.48 -48.51 -22.15
CA VAL A 73 18.50 -49.48 -22.67
C VAL A 73 18.98 -50.11 -23.98
N GLU A 74 19.60 -49.31 -24.85
CA GLU A 74 20.14 -49.75 -26.14
C GLU A 74 21.46 -50.52 -26.00
N GLY A 75 22.06 -50.54 -24.81
CA GLY A 75 23.31 -51.25 -24.54
C GLY A 75 24.55 -50.58 -25.16
N ALA A 76 24.44 -49.30 -25.50
CA ALA A 76 25.51 -48.49 -26.08
C ALA A 76 26.62 -48.15 -25.06
N VAL A 77 26.32 -48.25 -23.76
CA VAL A 77 27.27 -47.95 -22.67
C VAL A 77 27.82 -49.23 -22.04
N ARG A 78 29.15 -49.37 -22.01
CA ARG A 78 29.83 -50.42 -21.25
C ARG A 78 30.87 -49.82 -20.31
N PRO A 79 30.86 -50.16 -19.01
CA PRO A 79 29.96 -51.09 -18.30
C PRO A 79 28.61 -50.46 -17.88
N ALA A 80 27.49 -51.19 -18.10
CA ALA A 80 26.13 -50.68 -17.87
C ALA A 80 25.74 -50.53 -16.39
N GLY A 81 26.22 -51.40 -15.49
CA GLY A 81 25.89 -51.35 -14.07
C GLY A 81 26.33 -50.04 -13.37
N PRO A 82 27.62 -49.64 -13.48
CA PRO A 82 28.09 -48.37 -12.96
C PRO A 82 27.39 -47.16 -13.58
N ALA A 83 27.07 -47.20 -14.88
CA ALA A 83 26.35 -46.12 -15.56
C ALA A 83 24.93 -45.92 -14.98
N LEU A 84 24.20 -47.01 -14.74
CA LEU A 84 22.87 -46.97 -14.12
C LEU A 84 22.92 -46.41 -12.69
N LEU A 85 23.90 -46.85 -11.89
CA LEU A 85 24.06 -46.41 -10.50
C LEU A 85 24.37 -44.91 -10.43
N CYS A 86 25.27 -44.43 -11.29
CA CYS A 86 25.61 -43.01 -11.36
C CYS A 86 24.42 -42.17 -11.88
N LEU A 87 23.61 -42.66 -12.82
CA LEU A 87 22.40 -41.96 -13.28
C LEU A 87 21.34 -41.88 -12.18
N ALA A 88 21.08 -42.97 -11.47
CA ALA A 88 20.16 -42.99 -10.33
C ALA A 88 20.63 -42.03 -9.23
N LEU A 89 21.93 -42.05 -8.92
CA LEU A 89 22.54 -41.13 -7.96
C LEU A 89 22.40 -39.67 -8.41
N PHE A 90 22.62 -39.37 -9.70
CA PHE A 90 22.42 -38.04 -10.26
C PHE A 90 20.99 -37.53 -10.07
N VAL A 91 19.98 -38.35 -10.41
CA VAL A 91 18.56 -37.97 -10.26
C VAL A 91 18.21 -37.74 -8.80
N VAL A 92 18.66 -38.61 -7.89
CA VAL A 92 18.45 -38.44 -6.44
C VAL A 92 19.09 -37.16 -5.94
N LEU A 93 20.34 -36.88 -6.31
CA LEU A 93 21.05 -35.66 -5.90
C LEU A 93 20.40 -34.39 -6.46
N TYR A 94 19.90 -34.44 -7.70
CA TYR A 94 19.16 -33.33 -8.32
C TYR A 94 17.88 -33.03 -7.52
N LEU A 95 17.02 -34.02 -7.29
CA LEU A 95 15.79 -33.86 -6.53
C LEU A 95 16.07 -33.43 -5.09
N LEU A 96 17.08 -34.02 -4.45
CA LEU A 96 17.48 -33.68 -3.09
C LEU A 96 17.97 -32.23 -3.00
N SER A 97 18.78 -31.76 -3.96
CA SER A 97 19.29 -30.39 -3.98
C SER A 97 18.17 -29.36 -4.06
N ILE A 98 17.17 -29.59 -4.93
CA ILE A 98 15.99 -28.73 -5.07
C ILE A 98 15.17 -28.76 -3.79
N ALA A 99 14.79 -29.95 -3.34
CA ALA A 99 13.87 -30.09 -2.22
C ALA A 99 14.49 -29.58 -0.89
N LEU A 100 15.80 -29.69 -0.70
CA LEU A 100 16.50 -29.08 0.45
C LEU A 100 16.59 -27.56 0.35
N SER A 101 16.69 -26.99 -0.86
CA SER A 101 16.68 -25.53 -1.07
C SER A 101 15.32 -24.94 -0.69
N PHE A 102 14.23 -25.57 -1.14
CA PHE A 102 12.85 -25.15 -0.83
C PHE A 102 12.47 -25.38 0.64
N ARG A 103 13.02 -26.41 1.30
CA ARG A 103 12.85 -26.64 2.75
C ARG A 103 13.69 -25.73 3.65
N GLY A 104 14.36 -24.71 3.09
CA GLY A 104 15.13 -23.74 3.86
C GLY A 104 16.43 -24.29 4.46
N ARG A 105 17.02 -25.35 3.86
CA ARG A 105 18.30 -25.93 4.31
C ARG A 105 19.42 -25.69 3.29
N PRO A 106 19.88 -24.44 3.10
CA PRO A 106 20.80 -24.08 2.01
C PRO A 106 22.18 -24.74 2.12
N ARG A 107 22.69 -24.97 3.34
CA ARG A 107 24.00 -25.62 3.53
C ARG A 107 24.01 -27.08 3.11
N THR A 108 22.96 -27.83 3.47
CA THR A 108 22.81 -29.23 3.03
C THR A 108 22.48 -29.32 1.55
N ALA A 109 21.70 -28.37 1.02
CA ALA A 109 21.45 -28.26 -0.41
C ALA A 109 22.74 -28.01 -1.21
N ALA A 110 23.63 -27.15 -0.70
CA ALA A 110 24.95 -26.91 -1.31
C ALA A 110 25.84 -28.16 -1.28
N GLY A 111 25.78 -28.97 -0.22
CA GLY A 111 26.45 -30.27 -0.16
C GLY A 111 25.92 -31.25 -1.21
N ALA A 112 24.60 -31.37 -1.34
CA ALA A 112 23.97 -32.19 -2.38
C ALA A 112 24.30 -31.70 -3.79
N LEU A 113 24.35 -30.38 -4.01
CA LEU A 113 24.78 -29.77 -5.27
C LEU A 113 26.25 -30.07 -5.58
N ALA A 114 27.15 -29.98 -4.59
CA ALA A 114 28.56 -30.31 -4.79
C ALA A 114 28.75 -31.78 -5.20
N ALA A 115 28.00 -32.70 -4.56
CA ALA A 115 27.97 -34.10 -4.96
C ALA A 115 27.38 -34.29 -6.37
N LEU A 116 26.31 -33.55 -6.72
CA LEU A 116 25.72 -33.58 -8.06
C LEU A 116 26.72 -33.15 -9.13
N VAL A 117 27.44 -32.04 -8.90
CA VAL A 117 28.49 -31.54 -9.79
C VAL A 117 29.60 -32.57 -9.96
N LEU A 118 30.07 -33.16 -8.85
CA LEU A 118 31.10 -34.20 -8.88
C LEU A 118 30.67 -35.42 -9.70
N VAL A 119 29.46 -35.92 -9.47
CA VAL A 119 28.90 -37.06 -10.22
C VAL A 119 28.77 -36.71 -11.70
N THR A 120 28.32 -35.50 -12.04
CA THR A 120 28.19 -35.04 -13.44
C THR A 120 29.53 -35.11 -14.18
N PHE A 121 30.60 -34.57 -13.58
CA PHE A 121 31.93 -34.61 -14.21
C PHE A 121 32.55 -36.00 -14.24
N LEU A 122 32.30 -36.84 -13.22
CA LEU A 122 32.73 -38.23 -13.22
C LEU A 122 32.08 -39.03 -14.36
N MET A 123 30.80 -38.80 -14.61
CA MET A 123 30.06 -39.43 -15.70
C MET A 123 30.52 -38.93 -17.07
N LEU A 124 30.78 -37.63 -17.21
CA LEU A 124 31.33 -37.08 -18.45
C LEU A 124 32.72 -37.64 -18.78
N ALA A 125 33.56 -37.86 -17.75
CA ALA A 125 34.86 -38.48 -17.92
C ALA A 125 34.79 -39.98 -18.27
N GLY A 126 33.76 -40.69 -17.76
CA GLY A 126 33.61 -42.14 -17.92
C GLY A 126 32.84 -42.59 -19.17
N PHE A 127 31.87 -41.80 -19.65
CA PHE A 127 30.86 -42.25 -20.63
C PHE A 127 30.63 -41.30 -21.83
N ALA A 128 31.46 -40.25 -21.93
CA ALA A 128 31.73 -39.22 -22.97
C ALA A 128 30.72 -38.80 -24.08
N GLU A 129 29.78 -39.60 -24.61
CA GLU A 129 29.05 -39.21 -25.84
C GLU A 129 27.64 -38.62 -25.67
N HIS A 130 26.74 -39.15 -24.85
CA HIS A 130 25.40 -38.52 -24.64
C HIS A 130 25.16 -38.01 -23.21
N TRP A 131 26.15 -38.20 -22.33
CA TRP A 131 26.02 -37.87 -20.90
C TRP A 131 26.15 -36.38 -20.61
N PHE A 132 26.57 -35.57 -21.58
CA PHE A 132 26.59 -34.11 -21.47
C PHE A 132 25.17 -33.49 -21.39
N HIS A 133 24.13 -34.21 -21.83
CA HIS A 133 22.74 -33.77 -21.73
C HIS A 133 22.25 -33.61 -20.27
N LEU A 134 22.99 -34.12 -19.28
CA LEU A 134 22.73 -33.90 -17.86
C LEU A 134 23.22 -32.54 -17.35
N ALA A 135 24.11 -31.86 -18.06
CA ALA A 135 24.71 -30.61 -17.61
C ALA A 135 23.69 -29.47 -17.38
N PRO A 136 22.64 -29.28 -18.21
CA PRO A 136 21.59 -28.30 -17.93
C PRO A 136 20.82 -28.58 -16.63
N LEU A 137 20.60 -29.85 -16.26
CA LEU A 137 19.97 -30.20 -14.98
C LEU A 137 20.85 -29.80 -13.78
N MET A 138 22.16 -30.02 -13.89
CA MET A 138 23.13 -29.56 -12.90
C MET A 138 23.08 -28.02 -12.76
N THR A 139 23.05 -27.26 -13.86
CA THR A 139 23.03 -25.80 -13.77
C THR A 139 21.68 -25.23 -13.32
N ILE A 140 20.56 -25.89 -13.62
CA ILE A 140 19.25 -25.60 -13.01
C ILE A 140 19.35 -25.74 -11.50
N ALA A 141 19.92 -26.84 -11.00
CA ALA A 141 20.13 -27.03 -9.56
C ALA A 141 21.06 -25.96 -8.96
N CYS A 142 22.11 -25.52 -9.68
CA CYS A 142 22.93 -24.38 -9.28
C CYS A 142 22.10 -23.11 -9.12
N GLY A 143 21.20 -22.81 -10.07
CA GLY A 143 20.35 -21.61 -10.03
C GLY A 143 19.29 -21.62 -8.92
N VAL A 144 18.88 -22.81 -8.46
CA VAL A 144 17.95 -22.97 -7.32
C VAL A 144 18.66 -22.85 -5.97
N VAL A 145 19.87 -23.40 -5.85
CA VAL A 145 20.59 -23.53 -4.58
C VAL A 145 21.43 -22.30 -4.26
N LEU A 146 22.17 -21.80 -5.25
CA LEU A 146 23.05 -20.66 -5.09
C LEU A 146 22.24 -19.35 -5.14
N ARG A 147 22.64 -18.38 -4.33
CA ARG A 147 22.00 -17.05 -4.27
C ARG A 147 23.03 -15.95 -4.49
N GLY A 148 22.58 -14.82 -5.04
CA GLY A 148 23.39 -13.62 -5.24
C GLY A 148 24.41 -13.72 -6.38
N ARG A 149 25.47 -12.92 -6.31
CA ARG A 149 26.45 -12.78 -7.41
C ARG A 149 27.30 -14.03 -7.65
N ALA A 150 27.43 -14.91 -6.65
CA ALA A 150 28.19 -16.15 -6.75
C ALA A 150 27.64 -17.11 -7.81
N VAL A 151 26.34 -17.05 -8.10
CA VAL A 151 25.68 -17.84 -9.15
C VAL A 151 26.36 -17.63 -10.49
N TYR A 152 26.60 -16.38 -10.88
CA TYR A 152 27.19 -16.06 -12.19
C TYR A 152 28.62 -16.59 -12.29
N ALA A 153 29.41 -16.47 -11.22
CA ALA A 153 30.78 -16.99 -11.19
C ALA A 153 30.80 -18.53 -11.30
N VAL A 154 29.98 -19.22 -10.52
CA VAL A 154 29.90 -20.69 -10.55
C VAL A 154 29.39 -21.21 -11.89
N LEU A 155 28.32 -20.62 -12.44
CA LEU A 155 27.81 -21.00 -13.75
C LEU A 155 28.86 -20.79 -14.86
N THR A 156 29.61 -19.69 -14.80
CA THR A 156 30.69 -19.41 -15.77
C THR A 156 31.78 -20.47 -15.67
N VAL A 157 32.26 -20.77 -14.46
CA VAL A 157 33.29 -21.79 -14.24
C VAL A 157 32.81 -23.17 -14.72
N LEU A 158 31.61 -23.59 -14.33
CA LEU A 158 31.06 -24.89 -14.72
C LEU A 158 30.90 -25.00 -16.24
N THR A 159 30.43 -23.94 -16.90
CA THR A 159 30.26 -23.91 -18.36
C THR A 159 31.61 -24.00 -19.08
N VAL A 160 32.62 -23.25 -18.62
CA VAL A 160 33.98 -23.28 -19.21
C VAL A 160 34.64 -24.64 -19.01
N VAL A 161 34.54 -25.22 -17.81
CA VAL A 161 35.11 -26.54 -17.51
C VAL A 161 34.42 -27.63 -18.34
N LEU A 162 33.09 -27.56 -18.48
CA LEU A 162 32.33 -28.47 -19.35
C LEU A 162 32.76 -28.37 -20.81
N ALA A 163 32.84 -27.15 -21.36
CA ALA A 163 33.24 -26.94 -22.74
C ALA A 163 34.68 -27.43 -23.00
N ALA A 164 35.60 -27.17 -22.07
CA ALA A 164 36.99 -27.66 -22.16
C ALA A 164 37.07 -29.19 -22.10
N ALA A 165 36.28 -29.83 -21.23
CA ALA A 165 36.21 -31.29 -21.14
C ALA A 165 35.67 -31.92 -22.44
N MET A 166 34.61 -31.36 -23.00
CA MET A 166 34.04 -31.82 -24.28
C MET A 166 35.00 -31.61 -25.44
N TRP A 167 35.70 -30.47 -25.50
CA TRP A 167 36.73 -30.21 -26.50
C TRP A 167 37.86 -31.25 -26.42
N ARG A 168 38.33 -31.56 -25.21
CA ARG A 168 39.39 -32.57 -24.98
C ARG A 168 38.94 -33.97 -25.41
N ASN A 169 37.66 -34.29 -25.24
CA ASN A 169 37.08 -35.56 -25.65
C ASN A 169 36.76 -35.63 -27.16
N GLY A 170 37.09 -34.60 -27.93
CA GLY A 170 36.87 -34.58 -29.39
C GLY A 170 35.41 -34.38 -29.79
N SER A 171 34.56 -33.86 -28.90
CA SER A 171 33.16 -33.58 -29.22
C SER A 171 33.03 -32.57 -30.36
N SER A 172 32.00 -32.73 -31.18
CA SER A 172 31.70 -31.79 -32.27
C SER A 172 31.39 -30.39 -31.74
N TRP A 173 31.68 -29.37 -32.56
CA TRP A 173 31.34 -27.98 -32.23
C TRP A 173 29.83 -27.79 -31.96
N GLN A 174 28.98 -28.52 -32.67
CA GLN A 174 27.53 -28.49 -32.48
C GLN A 174 27.15 -28.99 -31.07
N ASN A 175 27.74 -30.10 -30.60
CA ASN A 175 27.45 -30.62 -29.26
C ASN A 175 27.97 -29.69 -28.15
N ILE A 176 29.16 -29.11 -28.32
CA ILE A 176 29.72 -28.15 -27.37
C ILE A 176 28.83 -26.91 -27.26
N SER A 177 28.44 -26.33 -28.40
CA SER A 177 27.58 -25.14 -28.42
C SER A 177 26.19 -25.39 -27.84
N LEU A 178 25.58 -26.55 -28.13
CA LEU A 178 24.30 -26.97 -27.54
C LEU A 178 24.41 -27.13 -26.01
N ALA A 179 25.45 -27.79 -25.52
CA ALA A 179 25.69 -27.99 -24.09
C ALA A 179 25.90 -26.64 -23.37
N VAL A 180 26.76 -25.78 -23.93
CA VAL A 180 27.01 -24.43 -23.41
C VAL A 180 25.71 -23.63 -23.34
N TRP A 181 24.94 -23.59 -24.43
CA TRP A 181 23.67 -22.86 -24.46
C TRP A 181 22.67 -23.40 -23.43
N GLY A 182 22.50 -24.71 -23.34
CA GLY A 182 21.63 -25.36 -22.34
C GLY A 182 22.06 -25.06 -20.90
N THR A 183 23.36 -25.10 -20.61
CA THR A 183 23.88 -24.81 -19.26
C THR A 183 23.69 -23.35 -18.85
N VAL A 184 24.00 -22.42 -19.75
CA VAL A 184 23.85 -20.98 -19.50
C VAL A 184 22.38 -20.62 -19.38
N ALA A 185 21.55 -21.05 -20.34
CA ALA A 185 20.11 -20.76 -20.32
C ALA A 185 19.43 -21.35 -19.08
N GLY A 186 19.65 -22.65 -18.78
CA GLY A 186 19.01 -23.32 -17.65
C GLY A 186 19.33 -22.66 -16.31
N GLY A 187 20.61 -22.48 -16.00
CA GLY A 187 21.01 -21.89 -14.72
C GLY A 187 20.66 -20.41 -14.58
N LEU A 188 20.88 -19.62 -15.63
CA LEU A 188 20.67 -18.18 -15.58
C LEU A 188 19.18 -17.82 -15.57
N VAL A 189 18.35 -18.46 -16.40
CA VAL A 189 16.91 -18.21 -16.44
C VAL A 189 16.28 -18.55 -15.09
N VAL A 190 16.59 -19.72 -14.52
CA VAL A 190 16.06 -20.12 -13.20
C VAL A 190 16.48 -19.13 -12.11
N SER A 191 17.75 -18.70 -12.10
CA SER A 191 18.24 -17.73 -11.12
C SER A 191 17.55 -16.38 -11.23
N ILE A 192 17.32 -15.90 -12.46
CA ILE A 192 16.63 -14.63 -12.73
C ILE A 192 15.16 -14.74 -12.31
N VAL A 193 14.48 -15.83 -12.67
CA VAL A 193 13.06 -16.04 -12.34
C VAL A 193 12.85 -16.11 -10.83
N LEU A 194 13.67 -16.88 -10.11
CA LEU A 194 13.59 -16.94 -8.64
C LEU A 194 13.90 -15.60 -7.98
N LYS A 195 14.88 -14.85 -8.51
CA LYS A 195 15.17 -13.48 -8.03
C LYS A 195 14.03 -12.52 -8.33
N LEU A 196 13.37 -12.66 -9.47
CA LEU A 196 12.21 -11.85 -9.84
C LEU A 196 11.06 -12.09 -8.86
N PHE A 197 10.74 -13.35 -8.55
CA PHE A 197 9.71 -13.67 -7.56
C PHE A 197 10.05 -13.14 -6.17
N SER A 198 11.32 -13.24 -5.72
CA SER A 198 11.70 -12.68 -4.42
C SER A 198 11.57 -11.16 -4.39
N VAL A 199 12.00 -10.48 -5.46
CA VAL A 199 11.88 -9.01 -5.57
C VAL A 199 10.42 -8.58 -5.65
N ILE A 200 9.56 -9.32 -6.35
CA ILE A 200 8.12 -9.04 -6.38
C ILE A 200 7.53 -9.18 -4.98
N ALA A 201 7.86 -10.24 -4.24
CA ALA A 201 7.36 -10.43 -2.87
C ALA A 201 7.82 -9.29 -1.94
N GLU A 202 9.10 -8.92 -1.99
CA GLU A 202 9.66 -7.80 -1.22
C GLU A 202 8.99 -6.47 -1.58
N LEU A 203 8.70 -6.25 -2.86
CA LEU A 203 8.00 -5.04 -3.33
C LEU A 203 6.57 -4.98 -2.81
N GLN A 204 5.84 -6.10 -2.78
CA GLN A 204 4.48 -6.14 -2.24
C GLN A 204 4.48 -5.85 -0.74
N GLU A 205 5.39 -6.49 0.01
CA GLU A 205 5.54 -6.23 1.45
C GLU A 205 5.87 -4.75 1.73
N THR A 206 6.80 -4.18 0.97
CA THR A 206 7.17 -2.76 1.08
C THR A 206 5.99 -1.83 0.76
N ARG A 207 5.18 -2.17 -0.26
CA ARG A 207 3.98 -1.39 -0.61
C ARG A 207 2.94 -1.42 0.50
N GLU A 208 2.72 -2.57 1.12
CA GLU A 208 1.82 -2.69 2.27
C GLU A 208 2.32 -1.86 3.46
N GLN A 209 3.62 -1.93 3.76
CA GLN A 209 4.23 -1.12 4.81
C GLN A 209 4.09 0.39 4.56
N LEU A 210 4.32 0.84 3.32
CA LEU A 210 4.14 2.25 2.95
C LEU A 210 2.68 2.70 3.04
N ALA A 211 1.73 1.86 2.63
CA ALA A 211 0.31 2.15 2.75
C ALA A 211 -0.10 2.33 4.22
N HIS A 212 0.37 1.45 5.11
CA HIS A 212 0.12 1.58 6.55
C HIS A 212 0.76 2.83 7.15
N ALA A 213 2.00 3.15 6.75
CA ALA A 213 2.68 4.35 7.20
C ALA A 213 1.95 5.62 6.77
N ALA A 214 1.51 5.70 5.51
CA ALA A 214 0.76 6.83 4.98
C ALA A 214 -0.57 7.05 5.73
N VAL A 215 -1.31 5.98 6.04
CA VAL A 215 -2.55 6.09 6.84
C VAL A 215 -2.26 6.58 8.26
N ALA A 216 -1.17 6.12 8.88
CA ALA A 216 -0.80 6.56 10.22
C ALA A 216 -0.36 8.03 10.25
N GLU A 217 0.43 8.46 9.26
CA GLU A 217 0.84 9.85 9.08
C GLU A 217 -0.38 10.77 8.89
N GLU A 218 -1.32 10.35 8.04
CA GLU A 218 -2.57 11.07 7.80
C GLU A 218 -3.38 11.23 9.09
N ARG A 219 -3.48 10.15 9.89
CA ARG A 219 -4.19 10.19 11.18
C ARG A 219 -3.52 11.14 12.18
N LEU A 220 -2.19 11.17 12.21
CA LEU A 220 -1.44 12.09 13.09
C LEU A 220 -1.61 13.54 12.65
N ARG A 221 -1.55 13.80 11.34
CA ARG A 221 -1.85 15.13 10.77
C ARG A 221 -3.26 15.57 11.14
N PHE A 222 -4.26 14.72 10.87
CA PHE A 222 -5.65 14.99 11.20
C PHE A 222 -5.86 15.28 12.69
N SER A 223 -5.21 14.50 13.57
CA SER A 223 -5.29 14.75 15.00
C SER A 223 -4.66 16.08 15.42
N ARG A 224 -3.57 16.51 14.77
CA ARG A 224 -2.93 17.80 15.03
C ARG A 224 -3.81 18.95 14.58
N ASP A 225 -4.33 18.88 13.36
CA ASP A 225 -5.22 19.91 12.81
C ASP A 225 -6.50 20.07 13.65
N LEU A 226 -7.08 18.95 14.10
CA LEU A 226 -8.20 18.97 15.05
C LEU A 226 -7.82 19.58 16.39
N HIS A 227 -6.64 19.24 16.92
CA HIS A 227 -6.18 19.78 18.20
C HIS A 227 -5.91 21.28 18.12
N ASP A 228 -5.31 21.77 17.04
CA ASP A 228 -5.02 23.19 16.86
C ASP A 228 -6.30 24.01 16.71
N LEU A 229 -7.27 23.50 15.92
CA LEU A 229 -8.59 24.12 15.76
C LEU A 229 -9.35 24.15 17.09
N LEU A 230 -9.49 23.01 17.76
CA LEU A 230 -10.23 22.91 19.02
C LEU A 230 -9.53 23.68 20.15
N GLY A 231 -8.22 23.54 20.28
CA GLY A 231 -7.42 24.13 21.34
C GLY A 231 -7.46 25.65 21.30
N HIS A 232 -7.32 26.24 20.12
CA HIS A 232 -7.42 27.70 19.97
C HIS A 232 -8.84 28.19 20.31
N THR A 233 -9.88 27.57 19.73
CA THR A 233 -11.25 28.02 19.94
C THR A 233 -11.69 27.90 21.40
N LEU A 234 -11.39 26.79 22.05
CA LEU A 234 -11.71 26.60 23.47
C LEU A 234 -10.97 27.61 24.36
N SER A 235 -9.72 27.94 24.04
CA SER A 235 -8.97 28.97 24.76
C SER A 235 -9.63 30.35 24.68
N VAL A 236 -10.08 30.75 23.48
CA VAL A 236 -10.80 32.03 23.28
C VAL A 236 -12.13 32.04 24.05
N MET A 237 -12.87 30.94 24.03
CA MET A 237 -14.12 30.83 24.82
C MET A 237 -13.87 30.99 26.31
N VAL A 238 -12.81 30.38 26.86
CA VAL A 238 -12.46 30.50 28.29
C VAL A 238 -12.17 31.97 28.64
N VAL A 239 -11.42 32.69 27.81
CA VAL A 239 -11.12 34.11 28.01
C VAL A 239 -12.39 34.97 27.95
N LYS A 240 -13.28 34.73 26.99
CA LYS A 240 -14.56 35.45 26.91
C LYS A 240 -15.50 35.12 28.07
N ALA A 241 -15.52 33.88 28.55
CA ALA A 241 -16.29 33.48 29.71
C ALA A 241 -15.77 34.16 31.00
N GLU A 242 -14.46 34.39 31.09
CA GLU A 242 -13.89 35.19 32.18
C GLU A 242 -14.33 36.66 32.08
N ALA A 243 -14.40 37.24 30.88
CA ALA A 243 -14.92 38.59 30.67
C ALA A 243 -16.39 38.70 31.07
N VAL A 244 -17.23 37.72 30.71
CA VAL A 244 -18.64 37.61 31.17
C VAL A 244 -18.71 37.68 32.69
N ARG A 245 -17.91 36.87 33.40
CA ARG A 245 -17.90 36.84 34.87
C ARG A 245 -17.49 38.19 35.49
N ARG A 246 -16.58 38.94 34.85
CA ARG A 246 -16.13 40.26 35.32
C ARG A 246 -17.13 41.38 35.02
N LEU A 247 -17.84 41.32 33.89
CA LEU A 247 -18.78 42.35 33.43
C LEU A 247 -20.19 42.18 34.00
N ALA A 248 -20.60 40.96 34.32
CA ALA A 248 -21.95 40.64 34.81
C ALA A 248 -22.47 41.54 35.95
N PRO A 249 -21.66 41.99 36.93
CA PRO A 249 -22.14 42.85 38.01
C PRO A 249 -22.37 44.32 37.60
N HIS A 250 -21.82 44.76 36.46
CA HIS A 250 -21.65 46.18 36.14
C HIS A 250 -22.24 46.60 34.79
N ASP A 251 -22.25 45.70 33.80
CA ASP A 251 -22.72 45.98 32.44
C ASP A 251 -23.44 44.76 31.85
N ALA A 252 -24.76 44.77 31.95
CA ALA A 252 -25.62 43.71 31.43
C ALA A 252 -25.55 43.59 29.90
N GLU A 253 -25.37 44.72 29.19
CA GLU A 253 -25.37 44.74 27.73
C GLU A 253 -24.05 44.20 27.18
N ALA A 254 -22.91 44.60 27.75
CA ALA A 254 -21.61 44.02 27.41
C ALA A 254 -21.53 42.52 27.77
N THR A 255 -22.16 42.13 28.88
CA THR A 255 -22.28 40.71 29.28
C THR A 255 -23.05 39.90 28.24
N ALA A 256 -24.20 40.41 27.78
CA ALA A 256 -25.00 39.75 26.74
C ALA A 256 -24.22 39.61 25.42
N ARG A 257 -23.45 40.64 25.01
CA ARG A 257 -22.58 40.57 23.82
C ARG A 257 -21.51 39.50 23.94
N GLN A 258 -20.80 39.42 25.06
CA GLN A 258 -19.77 38.38 25.25
C GLN A 258 -20.36 36.97 25.31
N ALA A 259 -21.55 36.79 25.89
CA ALA A 259 -22.25 35.52 25.90
C ALA A 259 -22.66 35.09 24.47
N ALA A 260 -23.18 36.01 23.66
CA ALA A 260 -23.52 35.77 22.26
C ALA A 260 -22.27 35.40 21.42
N ASP A 261 -21.14 36.06 21.66
CA ASP A 261 -19.88 35.72 20.98
C ASP A 261 -19.42 34.29 21.31
N ILE A 262 -19.52 33.86 22.57
CA ILE A 262 -19.18 32.48 22.98
C ILE A 262 -20.08 31.47 22.25
N GLU A 263 -21.38 31.75 22.16
CA GLU A 263 -22.32 30.90 21.43
C GLU A 263 -21.96 30.82 19.94
N ALA A 264 -21.67 31.95 19.30
CA ALA A 264 -21.29 32.02 17.89
C ALA A 264 -20.01 31.22 17.62
N ILE A 265 -18.97 31.44 18.43
CA ILE A 265 -17.68 30.73 18.35
C ILE A 265 -17.88 29.22 18.54
N GLY A 266 -18.81 28.80 19.41
CA GLY A 266 -19.11 27.38 19.64
C GLY A 266 -19.83 26.70 18.50
N ARG A 267 -20.79 27.40 17.89
CA ARG A 267 -21.47 26.91 16.69
C ARG A 267 -20.49 26.80 15.52
N GLU A 268 -19.55 27.73 15.39
CA GLU A 268 -18.51 27.71 14.36
C GLU A 268 -17.55 26.53 14.56
N ALA A 269 -17.01 26.32 15.78
CA ALA A 269 -16.16 25.18 16.09
C ALA A 269 -16.85 23.83 15.85
N LEU A 270 -18.11 23.68 16.25
CA LEU A 270 -18.89 22.47 15.99
C LEU A 270 -19.07 22.20 14.49
N THR A 271 -19.22 23.26 13.70
CA THR A 271 -19.31 23.17 12.23
C THR A 271 -17.97 22.75 11.63
N GLY A 272 -16.85 23.33 12.11
CA GLY A 272 -15.50 22.97 11.69
C GLY A 272 -15.14 21.51 12.02
N VAL A 273 -15.43 21.05 13.24
CA VAL A 273 -15.20 19.64 13.64
C VAL A 273 -16.05 18.68 12.82
N ARG A 274 -17.34 19.00 12.60
CA ARG A 274 -18.19 18.17 11.75
C ARG A 274 -17.63 18.09 10.34
N GLY A 275 -17.19 19.21 9.76
CA GLY A 275 -16.54 19.24 8.44
C GLY A 275 -15.26 18.41 8.38
N ALA A 276 -14.43 18.44 9.42
CA ALA A 276 -13.21 17.62 9.51
C ALA A 276 -13.53 16.12 9.64
N VAL A 277 -14.48 15.73 10.51
CA VAL A 277 -14.85 14.33 10.78
C VAL A 277 -15.64 13.69 9.64
N THR A 278 -16.51 14.43 8.96
CA THR A 278 -17.19 13.93 7.75
C THR A 278 -16.26 13.83 6.54
N GLY A 279 -14.98 14.19 6.74
CA GLY A 279 -14.04 14.40 5.68
C GLY A 279 -14.34 15.70 4.95
N TYR A 280 -13.27 16.34 4.50
CA TYR A 280 -13.23 17.33 3.44
C TYR A 280 -13.73 16.77 2.08
N ARG A 281 -14.79 15.95 2.11
CA ARG A 281 -15.58 15.47 0.99
C ARG A 281 -16.98 15.97 1.26
N GLY A 282 -17.33 17.09 0.61
CA GLY A 282 -18.72 17.45 0.44
C GLY A 282 -19.48 16.19 0.03
N HIS A 283 -20.64 15.99 0.64
CA HIS A 283 -21.54 14.97 0.13
C HIS A 283 -21.73 15.34 -1.35
N GLY A 284 -21.40 14.43 -2.27
CA GLY A 284 -21.41 14.75 -3.71
C GLY A 284 -22.73 15.42 -4.11
N LEU A 285 -22.76 16.19 -5.20
CA LEU A 285 -23.87 17.07 -5.56
C LEU A 285 -25.27 16.44 -5.35
N ALA A 286 -25.43 15.17 -5.69
CA ALA A 286 -26.67 14.41 -5.50
C ALA A 286 -27.19 14.40 -4.04
N ALA A 287 -26.32 14.21 -3.06
CA ALA A 287 -26.70 14.15 -1.65
C ALA A 287 -26.98 15.54 -1.06
N GLU A 288 -26.25 16.57 -1.51
CA GLU A 288 -26.56 17.96 -1.13
C GLU A 288 -27.88 18.43 -1.77
N LEU A 289 -28.22 18.00 -2.98
CA LEU A 289 -29.54 18.27 -3.59
C LEU A 289 -30.69 17.58 -2.84
N ALA A 290 -30.49 16.35 -2.36
CA ALA A 290 -31.49 15.66 -1.54
C ALA A 290 -31.72 16.39 -0.20
N SER A 291 -30.62 16.83 0.43
CA SER A 291 -30.66 17.62 1.66
C SER A 291 -31.33 18.98 1.44
N ALA A 292 -31.01 19.64 0.32
CA ALA A 292 -31.60 20.91 -0.09
C ALA A 292 -33.12 20.82 -0.26
N ARG A 293 -33.62 19.77 -0.94
CA ARG A 293 -35.06 19.55 -1.09
C ARG A 293 -35.78 19.44 0.25
N THR A 294 -35.17 18.72 1.19
CA THR A 294 -35.73 18.54 2.53
C THR A 294 -35.75 19.87 3.29
N ALA A 295 -34.62 20.59 3.30
CA ALA A 295 -34.50 21.87 3.99
C ALA A 295 -35.45 22.95 3.43
N LEU A 296 -35.63 23.01 2.11
CA LEU A 296 -36.58 23.93 1.48
C LEU A 296 -38.02 23.56 1.80
N ALA A 297 -38.36 22.26 1.79
CA ALA A 297 -39.69 21.79 2.15
C ALA A 297 -40.04 22.10 3.61
N ASP A 298 -39.09 21.88 4.54
CA ASP A 298 -39.25 22.19 5.97
C ASP A 298 -39.43 23.70 6.21
N ALA A 299 -38.84 24.54 5.35
CA ALA A 299 -39.02 25.99 5.36
C ALA A 299 -40.29 26.47 4.63
N GLY A 300 -41.08 25.56 4.05
CA GLY A 300 -42.29 25.90 3.27
C GLY A 300 -42.01 26.50 1.89
N ILE A 301 -40.81 26.28 1.34
CA ILE A 301 -40.35 26.81 0.05
C ILE A 301 -40.44 25.70 -1.00
N THR A 302 -41.07 25.99 -2.15
CA THR A 302 -41.21 25.02 -3.23
C THR A 302 -39.89 24.89 -4.01
N ALA A 303 -39.33 23.68 -4.05
CA ALA A 303 -38.05 23.40 -4.70
C ALA A 303 -38.22 22.82 -6.12
N ALA A 304 -37.74 23.52 -7.13
CA ALA A 304 -37.64 23.03 -8.51
C ALA A 304 -36.18 22.70 -8.85
N VAL A 305 -35.84 21.41 -9.03
CA VAL A 305 -34.45 20.98 -9.26
C VAL A 305 -34.34 20.29 -10.61
N THR A 306 -33.47 20.82 -11.48
CA THR A 306 -33.19 20.29 -12.82
C THR A 306 -31.69 20.03 -13.00
N VAL A 307 -31.27 18.79 -12.81
CA VAL A 307 -29.85 18.40 -12.86
C VAL A 307 -29.71 17.14 -13.73
N PRO A 308 -28.73 17.07 -14.66
CA PRO A 308 -28.50 15.90 -15.49
C PRO A 308 -28.07 14.69 -14.66
N GLY A 309 -28.35 13.47 -15.14
CA GLY A 309 -27.96 12.22 -14.47
C GLY A 309 -26.48 11.87 -14.56
N VAL A 310 -25.67 12.67 -15.26
CA VAL A 310 -24.23 12.45 -15.42
C VAL A 310 -23.49 13.10 -14.25
N ARG A 311 -22.59 12.34 -13.60
CA ARG A 311 -21.79 12.86 -12.48
C ARG A 311 -20.55 13.63 -12.98
N PRO A 312 -20.28 14.84 -12.45
CA PRO A 312 -19.03 15.55 -12.69
C PRO A 312 -17.80 14.81 -12.13
N ALA A 313 -16.60 15.31 -12.47
CA ALA A 313 -15.38 14.86 -11.81
C ALA A 313 -15.45 15.07 -10.29
N PRO A 314 -14.79 14.23 -9.45
CA PRO A 314 -15.00 14.24 -7.99
C PRO A 314 -14.78 15.60 -7.31
N GLU A 315 -13.80 16.38 -7.75
CA GLU A 315 -13.49 17.71 -7.20
C GLU A 315 -14.58 18.74 -7.56
N VAL A 316 -15.08 18.67 -8.80
CA VAL A 316 -16.19 19.50 -9.29
C VAL A 316 -17.50 19.11 -8.59
N ASP A 317 -17.76 17.82 -8.42
CA ASP A 317 -18.95 17.30 -7.73
C ASP A 317 -19.02 17.78 -6.27
N ALA A 318 -17.88 17.78 -5.57
CA ALA A 318 -17.78 18.31 -4.21
C ALA A 318 -17.99 19.84 -4.16
N LEU A 319 -17.40 20.60 -5.08
CA LEU A 319 -17.57 22.05 -5.14
C LEU A 319 -19.02 22.45 -5.44
N LEU A 320 -19.66 21.78 -6.40
CA LEU A 320 -21.07 22.00 -6.73
C LEU A 320 -21.98 21.64 -5.54
N GLY A 321 -21.67 20.56 -4.80
CA GLY A 321 -22.36 20.22 -3.56
C GLY A 321 -22.29 21.34 -2.51
N TRP A 322 -21.11 21.94 -2.32
CA TRP A 322 -20.96 23.08 -1.42
C TRP A 322 -21.72 24.33 -1.88
N ALA A 323 -21.74 24.60 -3.19
CA ALA A 323 -22.48 25.72 -3.75
C ALA A 323 -23.99 25.57 -3.51
N VAL A 324 -24.53 24.36 -3.70
CA VAL A 324 -25.93 24.03 -3.37
C VAL A 324 -26.22 24.24 -1.91
N ARG A 325 -25.38 23.72 -1.02
CA ARG A 325 -25.58 23.83 0.42
C ARG A 325 -25.60 25.28 0.90
N GLU A 326 -24.62 26.08 0.47
CA GLU A 326 -24.53 27.49 0.86
C GLU A 326 -25.69 28.29 0.26
N GLY A 327 -25.98 28.09 -1.03
CA GLY A 327 -27.09 28.77 -1.71
C GLY A 327 -28.43 28.51 -1.02
N VAL A 328 -28.74 27.26 -0.73
CA VAL A 328 -30.00 26.88 -0.07
C VAL A 328 -30.04 27.37 1.38
N THR A 329 -28.91 27.36 2.09
CA THR A 329 -28.82 27.93 3.43
C THR A 329 -29.16 29.42 3.41
N ASN A 330 -28.64 30.15 2.41
CA ASN A 330 -28.94 31.57 2.24
C ASN A 330 -30.41 31.81 1.93
N VAL A 331 -31.01 31.01 1.04
CA VAL A 331 -32.45 31.08 0.75
C VAL A 331 -33.26 30.90 2.04
N VAL A 332 -33.05 29.79 2.75
CA VAL A 332 -33.83 29.46 3.97
C VAL A 332 -33.66 30.51 5.07
N ARG A 333 -32.47 31.08 5.24
CA ARG A 333 -32.20 32.05 6.32
C ARG A 333 -32.56 33.49 5.98
N HIS A 334 -32.48 33.89 4.71
CA HIS A 334 -32.42 35.31 4.36
C HIS A 334 -33.39 35.76 3.26
N SER A 335 -33.90 34.87 2.39
CA SER A 335 -34.62 35.35 1.21
C SER A 335 -36.10 35.70 1.44
N GLY A 336 -36.77 34.99 2.35
CA GLY A 336 -38.24 35.06 2.48
C GLY A 336 -38.98 34.58 1.22
N ALA A 337 -38.32 33.78 0.39
CA ALA A 337 -38.82 33.25 -0.87
C ALA A 337 -39.95 32.23 -0.68
N ARG A 338 -40.78 32.06 -1.72
CA ARG A 338 -41.78 30.98 -1.85
C ARG A 338 -41.31 29.88 -2.79
N THR A 339 -40.42 30.21 -3.73
CA THR A 339 -39.88 29.26 -4.70
C THR A 339 -38.37 29.36 -4.78
N CYS A 340 -37.72 28.21 -4.96
CA CYS A 340 -36.29 28.11 -5.21
C CYS A 340 -36.03 27.14 -6.37
N GLU A 341 -35.35 27.63 -7.39
CA GLU A 341 -34.95 26.87 -8.58
C GLU A 341 -33.46 26.55 -8.51
N ILE A 342 -33.11 25.26 -8.63
CA ILE A 342 -31.72 24.79 -8.70
C ILE A 342 -31.54 24.09 -10.04
N SER A 343 -30.64 24.57 -10.88
CA SER A 343 -30.37 23.95 -12.19
C SER A 343 -28.89 23.78 -12.46
N LEU A 344 -28.52 22.64 -13.05
CA LEU A 344 -27.17 22.41 -13.55
C LEU A 344 -27.26 22.12 -15.05
N LYS A 345 -26.63 22.94 -15.89
CA LYS A 345 -26.61 22.77 -17.35
C LYS A 345 -25.17 22.76 -17.84
N GLY A 346 -24.70 21.59 -18.28
CA GLY A 346 -23.29 21.40 -18.61
C GLY A 346 -22.45 21.63 -17.37
N THR A 347 -21.70 22.73 -17.35
CA THR A 347 -20.82 23.12 -16.25
C THR A 347 -21.28 24.36 -15.48
N VAL A 348 -22.52 24.81 -15.72
CA VAL A 348 -23.10 26.00 -15.08
C VAL A 348 -24.17 25.57 -14.08
N LEU A 349 -23.93 25.84 -12.79
CA LEU A 349 -24.90 25.69 -11.71
C LEU A 349 -25.56 27.04 -11.42
N GLU A 350 -26.88 27.07 -11.39
CA GLU A 350 -27.68 28.24 -11.03
C GLU A 350 -28.63 27.90 -9.88
N ILE A 351 -28.65 28.75 -8.86
CA ILE A 351 -29.60 28.72 -7.74
C ILE A 351 -30.31 30.06 -7.73
N ARG A 352 -31.63 30.04 -7.93
CA ARG A 352 -32.46 31.24 -7.98
C ARG A 352 -33.59 31.14 -6.97
N ASP A 353 -33.90 32.24 -6.32
CA ASP A 353 -35.12 32.37 -5.50
C ASP A 353 -35.93 33.61 -5.89
N ASP A 354 -37.20 33.63 -5.49
CA ASP A 354 -38.16 34.73 -5.71
C ASP A 354 -38.30 35.65 -4.48
N GLY A 355 -37.30 35.66 -3.60
CA GLY A 355 -37.28 36.43 -2.37
C GLY A 355 -36.95 37.92 -2.57
N ARG A 356 -36.68 38.62 -1.47
CA ARG A 356 -36.44 40.08 -1.48
C ARG A 356 -34.99 40.49 -1.82
N GLY A 357 -34.13 39.53 -2.15
CA GLY A 357 -32.67 39.76 -2.21
C GLY A 357 -32.06 40.03 -0.84
N SER A 358 -30.72 40.05 -0.73
CA SER A 358 -30.04 40.20 0.56
C SER A 358 -29.94 41.65 1.07
N GLY A 359 -30.58 42.59 0.36
CA GLY A 359 -30.63 44.01 0.76
C GLY A 359 -29.28 44.71 0.77
N GLY A 360 -28.32 44.25 -0.05
CA GLY A 360 -26.96 44.79 -0.07
C GLY A 360 -26.10 44.39 1.14
N SER A 361 -26.52 43.42 1.95
CA SER A 361 -25.67 42.82 2.97
C SER A 361 -24.50 42.12 2.29
N ALA A 362 -23.29 42.62 2.54
CA ALA A 362 -22.05 42.15 1.95
C ALA A 362 -21.92 40.61 1.98
N PHE A 363 -21.34 40.05 0.91
CA PHE A 363 -20.92 38.66 0.77
C PHE A 363 -20.57 38.02 2.12
N GLY A 364 -21.43 37.13 2.62
CA GLY A 364 -21.11 36.34 3.80
C GLY A 364 -19.81 35.55 3.56
N ASN A 365 -19.09 35.24 4.65
CA ASN A 365 -17.83 34.50 4.58
C ASN A 365 -17.92 33.19 3.76
N GLY A 366 -19.11 32.56 3.72
CA GLY A 366 -19.36 31.34 2.95
C GLY A 366 -19.31 31.53 1.43
N LEU A 367 -19.93 32.58 0.88
CA LEU A 367 -19.91 32.86 -0.57
C LEU A 367 -18.52 33.29 -1.06
N ARG A 368 -17.78 34.04 -0.22
CA ARG A 368 -16.39 34.39 -0.52
C ARG A 368 -15.49 33.15 -0.60
N GLY A 369 -15.61 32.25 0.38
CA GLY A 369 -14.87 30.99 0.37
C GLY A 369 -15.24 30.07 -0.80
N LEU A 370 -16.48 30.13 -1.29
CA LEU A 370 -16.89 29.42 -2.51
C LEU A 370 -16.30 30.04 -3.78
N ALA A 371 -16.24 31.36 -3.88
CA ALA A 371 -15.63 32.05 -5.01
C ALA A 371 -14.13 31.72 -5.14
N GLU A 372 -13.38 31.76 -4.03
CA GLU A 372 -11.96 31.41 -3.99
C GLU A 372 -11.72 29.96 -4.45
N ARG A 373 -12.58 29.02 -4.02
CA ARG A 373 -12.52 27.61 -4.44
C ARG A 373 -12.91 27.41 -5.91
N ALA A 374 -13.86 28.17 -6.44
CA ALA A 374 -14.21 28.13 -7.85
C ALA A 374 -13.04 28.59 -8.74
N VAL A 375 -12.37 29.68 -8.35
CA VAL A 375 -11.18 30.19 -9.07
C VAL A 375 -10.04 29.16 -9.07
N ALA A 376 -9.83 28.42 -7.97
CA ALA A 376 -8.81 27.37 -7.91
C ALA A 376 -9.03 26.24 -8.94
N LEU A 377 -10.27 26.01 -9.36
CA LEU A 377 -10.63 25.05 -10.44
C LEU A 377 -10.83 25.72 -11.80
N GLY A 378 -10.38 26.98 -11.96
CA GLY A 378 -10.52 27.74 -13.20
C GLY A 378 -11.94 28.27 -13.48
N GLY A 379 -12.83 28.17 -12.51
CA GLY A 379 -14.23 28.61 -12.60
C GLY A 379 -14.49 30.02 -12.07
N THR A 380 -15.75 30.42 -12.13
CA THR A 380 -16.25 31.71 -11.63
C THR A 380 -17.51 31.54 -10.79
N LEU A 381 -17.71 32.46 -9.84
CA LEU A 381 -18.93 32.58 -9.06
C LEU A 381 -19.47 34.00 -9.20
N GLU A 382 -20.71 34.13 -9.64
CA GLU A 382 -21.41 35.39 -9.80
C GLU A 382 -22.70 35.38 -8.97
N THR A 383 -23.05 36.53 -8.40
CA THR A 383 -24.32 36.72 -7.72
C THR A 383 -25.04 37.92 -8.31
N ARG A 384 -26.35 37.85 -8.48
CA ARG A 384 -27.19 38.96 -8.97
C ARG A 384 -28.38 39.15 -8.06
N GLU A 385 -28.64 40.40 -7.70
CA GLU A 385 -29.84 40.82 -6.98
C GLU A 385 -30.80 41.54 -7.94
N GLY A 386 -32.10 41.44 -7.66
CA GLY A 386 -33.15 42.09 -8.42
C GLY A 386 -34.52 41.54 -8.01
N ASP A 387 -35.15 40.79 -8.90
CA ASP A 387 -36.43 40.12 -8.67
C ASP A 387 -36.22 38.77 -7.96
N GLY A 388 -35.49 38.82 -6.82
CA GLY A 388 -34.92 37.67 -6.14
C GLY A 388 -33.40 37.71 -6.00
N PHE A 389 -32.82 36.57 -5.61
CA PHE A 389 -31.38 36.34 -5.59
C PHE A 389 -31.00 35.21 -6.55
N LEU A 390 -29.95 35.43 -7.33
CA LEU A 390 -29.36 34.45 -8.25
C LEU A 390 -27.91 34.22 -7.86
N LEU A 391 -27.55 32.97 -7.61
CA LEU A 391 -26.17 32.48 -7.52
C LEU A 391 -25.87 31.65 -8.76
N ARG A 392 -24.82 32.02 -9.49
CA ARG A 392 -24.38 31.34 -10.70
C ARG A 392 -22.91 30.94 -10.56
N MET A 393 -22.63 29.65 -10.66
CA MET A 393 -21.28 29.10 -10.65
C MET A 393 -20.99 28.46 -12.01
N THR A 394 -19.85 28.79 -12.62
CA THR A 394 -19.37 28.20 -13.87
C THR A 394 -18.04 27.54 -13.63
N ILE A 395 -17.88 26.28 -14.06
CA ILE A 395 -16.62 25.53 -13.95
C ILE A 395 -16.19 25.09 -15.37
N PRO A 396 -14.91 25.10 -15.76
CA PRO A 396 -14.49 24.71 -17.11
C PRO A 396 -14.62 23.21 -17.41
#